data_AF-A1BGS6-F1
#
_entry.id   AF-A1BGS6-F1
#
_cell.length_a   1.000
_cell.length_b   1.000
_cell.length_c   1.000
_cell.angle_alpha   90.00
_cell.angle_beta   90.00
_cell.angle_gamma   90.00
#
_symmetry.space_group_name_H-M   'P 1'
#
loop_
_entity.id
_entity.type
_entity.pdbx_description
1 polymer ?
#
loop_
_entity_poly.entity_id
_entity_poly.type
_entity_poly.pdbx_seq_one_letter_code
_entity_poly.pdbx_strand_id
1 'polypeptide(L)' 'MSNDAMEQDSLTPEQREDQIRLAAYFIWQANGEPEGTTEEDWLQAEEAFAEENVEAV' A
#
# COMPACT_ATOMS: atom_id res chain seq x y z
N MET A 1 -13.95 21.46 -16.25
CA MET A 1 -13.31 20.68 -15.19
C MET A 1 -12.89 19.35 -15.78
N SER A 2 -11.80 18.81 -15.27
CA SER A 2 -11.18 17.51 -15.63
C SER A 2 -10.25 17.57 -16.85
N ASN A 3 -8.97 17.82 -16.55
CA ASN A 3 -7.87 17.56 -17.46
C ASN A 3 -7.57 16.06 -17.38
N ASP A 4 -8.17 15.30 -18.30
CA ASP A 4 -7.65 14.03 -18.78
C ASP A 4 -6.39 14.34 -19.60
N ALA A 5 -5.20 14.07 -19.04
CA ALA A 5 -3.91 13.84 -19.73
C ALA A 5 -2.73 14.14 -18.79
N MET A 6 -2.26 13.13 -18.07
CA MET A 6 -0.82 12.94 -17.85
C MET A 6 -0.56 11.47 -17.51
N GLU A 7 -0.18 10.74 -18.54
CA GLU A 7 0.54 9.47 -18.46
C GLU A 7 1.83 9.66 -17.63
N GLN A 8 2.10 8.70 -16.74
CA GLN A 8 3.40 8.10 -16.35
C GLN A 8 3.21 7.44 -14.98
N ASP A 9 2.83 6.16 -15.00
CA ASP A 9 3.20 5.05 -14.09
C ASP A 9 3.65 5.32 -12.64
N SER A 10 3.05 6.28 -11.94
CA SER A 10 3.41 6.58 -10.55
C SER A 10 2.18 7.05 -9.81
N LEU A 11 1.66 6.17 -8.94
CA LEU A 11 0.60 6.49 -8.00
C LEU A 11 0.96 7.76 -7.22
N THR A 12 -0.02 8.65 -7.02
CA THR A 12 0.20 9.83 -6.15
C THR A 12 0.56 9.37 -4.74
N PRO A 13 1.24 10.20 -3.93
CA PRO A 13 1.54 9.86 -2.54
C PRO A 13 0.29 9.42 -1.74
N GLU A 14 -0.82 10.11 -1.95
CA GLU A 14 -2.11 9.80 -1.32
C GLU A 14 -2.66 8.43 -1.75
N GLN A 15 -2.58 8.10 -3.04
CA GLN A 15 -3.01 6.80 -3.56
C GLN A 15 -2.12 5.65 -3.06
N ARG A 16 -0.83 5.91 -2.87
CA ARG A 16 0.12 4.97 -2.28
C ARG A 16 -0.23 4.70 -0.81
N GLU A 17 -0.43 5.75 -0.02
CA GLU A 17 -0.82 5.62 1.38
C GLU A 17 -2.15 4.87 1.53
N ASP A 18 -3.13 5.12 0.65
CA ASP A 18 -4.40 4.41 0.65
C ASP A 18 -4.23 2.91 0.38
N GLN A 19 -3.32 2.52 -0.52
CA GLN A 19 -3.04 1.12 -0.82
C GLN A 19 -2.30 0.43 0.33
N ILE A 20 -1.29 1.09 0.91
CA ILE A 20 -0.57 0.60 2.10
C ILE A 20 -1.55 0.40 3.26
N ARG A 21 -2.44 1.37 3.50
CA ARG A 21 -3.45 1.29 4.56
C ARG A 21 -4.40 0.11 4.38
N LEU A 22 -4.86 -0.14 3.16
CA LEU A 22 -5.72 -1.29 2.86
C LEU A 22 -4.97 -2.61 3.03
N ALA A 23 -3.73 -2.69 2.53
CA ALA A 23 -2.88 -3.87 2.69
C ALA A 23 -2.61 -4.18 4.16
N ALA A 24 -2.23 -3.18 4.97
CA ALA A 24 -2.01 -3.31 6.40
C ALA A 24 -3.26 -3.82 7.13
N TYR A 25 -4.44 -3.30 6.77
CA TYR A 25 -5.72 -3.78 7.30
C TYR A 25 -5.96 -5.27 6.98
N PHE A 26 -5.70 -5.69 5.75
CA PHE A 26 -5.87 -7.11 5.39
C PHE A 26 -4.85 -8.03 6.07
N ILE A 27 -3.61 -7.58 6.25
CA ILE A 27 -2.58 -8.31 7.00
C ILE A 27 -3.04 -8.48 8.46
N TRP A 28 -3.43 -7.39 9.12
CA TRP A 28 -3.95 -7.40 10.48
C TRP A 28 -5.16 -8.34 10.64
N GLN A 29 -6.12 -8.25 9.72
CA GLN A 29 -7.31 -9.10 9.72
C GLN A 29 -6.95 -10.59 9.48
N ALA A 30 -6.00 -10.88 8.58
CA ALA A 30 -5.53 -12.24 8.30
C ALA A 30 -4.79 -12.85 9.50
N ASN A 31 -4.11 -12.02 10.29
CA ASN A 31 -3.44 -12.39 11.54
C ASN A 31 -4.42 -12.64 12.70
N GLY A 32 -5.72 -12.42 12.50
CA GLY A 32 -6.75 -12.63 13.52
C GLY A 32 -6.97 -11.43 14.43
N GLU A 33 -6.72 -10.22 13.91
CA GLU A 33 -6.95 -8.95 14.60
C GLU A 33 -6.17 -8.79 15.93
N PRO A 34 -4.86 -9.15 16.00
CA PRO A 34 -4.10 -9.03 17.23
C PRO A 34 -3.93 -7.56 17.65
N GLU A 35 -4.02 -7.29 18.96
CA GLU A 35 -3.73 -5.96 19.50
C GLU A 35 -2.23 -5.67 19.48
N GLY A 36 -1.85 -4.43 19.14
CA GLY A 36 -0.46 -3.97 19.22
C GLY A 36 0.45 -4.38 18.06
N THR A 37 -0.12 -4.79 16.92
CA THR A 37 0.60 -5.18 15.69
C THR A 37 0.45 -4.17 14.56
N THR A 38 -0.24 -3.05 14.81
CA THR A 38 -0.60 -2.07 13.77
C THR A 38 0.61 -1.48 13.06
N GLU A 39 1.73 -1.27 13.77
CA GLU A 39 2.96 -0.73 13.17
C GLU A 39 3.68 -1.81 12.34
N GLU A 40 3.75 -3.04 12.83
CA GLU A 40 4.33 -4.17 12.11
C GLU A 40 3.56 -4.50 10.83
N ASP A 41 2.22 -4.56 10.91
CA ASP A 41 1.36 -4.81 9.76
C ASP A 41 1.44 -3.69 8.72
N TRP A 42 1.64 -2.44 9.17
CA TRP A 42 1.88 -1.29 8.30
C TRP A 42 3.24 -1.37 7.59
N LEU A 43 4.31 -1.67 8.33
CA LEU A 43 5.65 -1.83 7.74
C LEU A 43 5.68 -2.96 6.70
N GLN A 44 5.02 -4.08 7.00
CA GLN A 44 4.91 -5.19 6.05
C GLN A 44 4.13 -4.79 4.78
N ALA A 45 3.10 -3.95 4.91
CA ALA A 45 2.37 -3.41 3.76
C ALA A 45 3.22 -2.43 2.93
N GLU A 46 4.03 -1.59 3.57
CA GLU A 46 4.98 -0.71 2.88
C GLU A 46 6.04 -1.51 2.10
N GLU A 47 6.59 -2.57 2.71
CA GLU A 47 7.55 -3.46 2.07
C GLU A 47 6.93 -4.16 0.85
N ALA A 48 5.74 -4.75 1.00
CA ALA A 48 5.04 -5.39 -0.12
C ALA A 48 4.77 -4.42 -1.28
N PHE A 49 4.39 -3.18 -0.96
CA PHE A 49 4.15 -2.14 -1.96
C PHE A 49 5.45 -1.63 -2.62
N ALA A 50 6.56 -1.64 -1.89
CA ALA A 50 7.87 -1.32 -2.43
C ALA A 50 8.38 -2.43 -3.36
N GLU A 51 8.15 -3.70 -3.01
CA GLU A 51 8.55 -4.88 -3.79
C GLU A 51 7.74 -5.05 -5.09
N GLU A 52 6.45 -4.70 -5.11
CA GLU A 52 5.61 -4.73 -6.32
C GLU A 52 6.16 -3.84 -7.45
N ASN A 53 6.91 -2.79 -7.11
CA ASN A 53 7.55 -1.90 -8.10
C ASN A 53 8.87 -2.45 -8.67
N VAL A 54 9.36 -3.61 -8.22
CA VAL A 54 10.69 -4.14 -8.58
C VAL A 54 10.62 -5.37 -9.51
N GLU A 55 9.46 -6.01 -9.65
CA GLU A 55 9.30 -7.27 -10.39
C GLU A 55 8.78 -7.09 -11.85
N ALA A 56 9.24 -6.03 -12.53
CA ALA A 56 8.95 -5.77 -13.95
C ALA A 56 10.21 -5.77 -14.83
N VAL A 57 11.18 -6.66 -14.57
CA VAL A 57 12.42 -6.82 -15.38
C VAL A 57 12.53 -8.22 -15.99
#